data_AF-A0A965AMV5-F1
#
_entry.id   AF-A0A965AMV5-F1
#
_cell.length_a   1.000
_cell.length_b   1.000
_cell.length_c   1.000
_cell.angle_alpha   90.00
_cell.angle_beta   90.00
_cell.angle_gamma   90.00
#
_symmetry.space_group_name_H-M   'P 1'
#
loop_
_entity.id
_entity.type
_entity.pdbx_description
1 polymer ?
#
loop_
_entity_poly.entity_id
_entity_poly.type
_entity_poly.pdbx_seq_one_letter_code
_entity_poly.pdbx_strand_id
1 'polypeptide(L)'
;MMPLPNFARIAVVAASVLLLAGCGSWFGGTAEKPLEGERIDVLRGGGNLQTDRRIRDLDVLLPRPEVNADWPQAGGYPNHAMHHLAASGPLAEIWSTDIGEGTNDEAQLLAEPIIAGDR
;
A
#
# COMPACT_ATOMS: atom_id res chain seq x y z
N MET A 1 -46.50 27.89 6.41
CA MET A 1 -45.11 27.72 6.89
C MET A 1 -44.48 29.10 7.03
N MET A 2 -44.37 29.63 8.25
CA MET A 2 -43.80 30.96 8.50
C MET A 2 -42.27 30.93 8.45
N PRO A 3 -41.61 31.97 7.89
CA PRO A 3 -40.16 32.07 7.92
C PRO A 3 -39.66 32.31 9.34
N LEU A 4 -38.71 31.50 9.79
CA LEU A 4 -38.05 31.67 11.09
C LEU A 4 -37.36 33.05 11.16
N PRO A 5 -37.44 33.74 12.32
CA PRO A 5 -36.80 35.03 12.51
C PRO A 5 -35.27 34.92 12.35
N ASN A 6 -34.63 35.96 11.81
CA ASN A 6 -33.18 35.96 11.53
C ASN A 6 -32.33 35.61 12.76
N PHE A 7 -32.80 35.96 13.97
CA PHE A 7 -32.13 35.63 15.22
C PHE A 7 -32.10 34.11 15.51
N ALA A 8 -33.17 33.39 15.15
CA ALA A 8 -33.23 31.94 15.29
C ALA A 8 -32.29 31.25 14.29
N ARG A 9 -32.14 31.80 13.07
CA ARG A 9 -31.17 31.30 12.08
C ARG A 9 -29.73 31.48 12.55
N ILE A 10 -29.40 32.64 13.14
CA ILE A 10 -28.07 32.91 13.70
C ILE A 10 -27.77 31.97 14.87
N ALA A 11 -28.74 31.73 15.76
CA ALA A 11 -28.58 30.81 16.88
C ALA A 11 -28.34 29.35 16.43
N VAL A 12 -29.04 28.90 15.39
CA VAL A 12 -28.83 27.56 14.80
C VAL A 12 -27.44 27.45 14.20
N VAL A 13 -26.99 28.44 13.42
CA VAL A 13 -25.63 28.43 12.82
C VAL A 13 -24.55 28.43 13.89
N ALA A 14 -24.70 29.25 14.95
CA ALA A 14 -23.75 29.29 16.05
C ALA A 14 -23.69 27.96 16.82
N ALA A 15 -24.84 27.32 17.07
CA ALA A 15 -24.90 26.00 17.68
C ALA A 15 -24.27 24.91 16.80
N SER A 16 -24.45 24.98 15.47
CA SER A 16 -23.80 24.07 14.53
C SER A 16 -22.27 24.22 14.56
N VAL A 17 -21.74 25.45 14.58
CA VAL A 17 -20.29 25.69 14.65
C VAL A 17 -19.70 25.14 15.96
N LEU A 18 -20.39 25.29 17.08
CA LEU A 18 -19.96 24.73 18.38
C LEU A 18 -19.95 23.20 18.38
N LEU A 19 -20.91 22.56 17.71
CA LEU A 19 -20.95 21.10 17.57
C LEU A 19 -19.82 20.55 16.67
N LEU A 20 -19.35 21.32 15.68
CA LEU A 20 -18.24 20.92 14.81
C LEU A 20 -16.84 21.22 15.40
N ALA A 21 -16.75 22.02 16.47
CA ALA A 21 -15.48 22.36 17.12
C ALA A 21 -14.86 21.22 17.96
N GLY A 22 -15.48 20.03 18.00
CA GLY A 22 -15.02 18.88 18.77
C GLY A 22 -13.81 18.13 18.20
N CYS A 23 -13.41 18.41 16.97
CA CYS A 23 -12.30 17.70 16.32
C CYS A 23 -10.98 18.48 16.47
N GLY A 24 -10.41 18.51 17.68
CA GLY A 24 -9.08 19.08 17.86
C GLY A 24 -8.69 19.30 19.32
N SER A 25 -7.66 18.57 19.77
CA SER A 25 -6.87 18.70 21.00
C SER A 25 -7.57 18.76 22.37
N TRP A 26 -8.86 19.12 22.46
CA TRP A 26 -9.63 19.28 23.70
C TRP A 26 -10.04 17.94 24.34
N PHE A 27 -10.28 16.91 23.53
CA PHE A 27 -10.66 15.56 23.99
C PHE A 27 -9.47 14.60 24.17
N GLY A 28 -8.29 15.12 24.52
CA GLY A 28 -7.16 14.26 24.91
C GLY A 28 -6.35 13.66 23.75
N GLY A 29 -6.50 14.18 22.53
CA GLY A 29 -5.59 13.89 21.42
C GLY A 29 -4.26 14.61 21.63
N THR A 30 -3.43 14.12 22.54
CA THR A 30 -2.03 14.55 22.62
C THR A 30 -1.31 14.00 21.39
N ALA A 31 -0.85 14.89 20.51
CA ALA A 31 0.10 14.52 19.47
C ALA A 31 1.28 13.79 20.13
N GLU A 32 1.47 12.52 19.79
CA GLU A 32 2.55 11.70 20.33
C GLU A 32 3.87 12.42 20.05
N LYS A 33 4.62 12.72 21.13
CA LYS A 33 5.91 13.40 20.97
C LYS A 33 6.82 12.48 20.15
N PRO A 34 7.37 12.94 19.01
CA PRO A 34 8.35 12.17 18.27
C PRO A 34 9.51 11.79 19.20
N LEU A 35 9.95 10.53 19.12
CA LEU A 35 11.10 10.07 19.90
C LEU A 35 12.32 10.94 19.58
N GLU A 36 12.98 11.45 20.61
CA GLU A 36 14.21 12.20 20.46
C GLU A 36 15.35 11.25 20.05
N GLY A 37 16.13 11.64 19.03
CA GLY A 37 17.30 10.89 18.59
C GLY A 37 17.48 10.87 17.07
N GLU A 38 18.68 10.49 16.66
CA GLU A 38 18.99 10.23 15.25
C GLU A 38 18.50 8.82 14.88
N ARG A 39 17.76 8.72 13.77
CA ARG A 39 17.31 7.43 13.24
C ARG A 39 18.46 6.77 12.50
N ILE A 40 19.11 5.81 13.14
CA ILE A 40 20.11 4.94 12.50
C ILE A 40 19.42 3.74 11.84
N ASP A 41 19.85 3.42 10.61
CA ASP A 41 19.40 2.22 9.91
C ASP A 41 19.92 0.97 10.63
N VAL A 42 19.01 0.05 10.98
CA VAL A 42 19.34 -1.22 11.62
C VAL A 42 19.68 -2.31 10.60
N LEU A 43 19.37 -2.09 9.33
CA LEU A 43 19.75 -2.98 8.24
C LEU A 43 21.15 -2.61 7.78
N ARG A 44 22.05 -3.59 7.74
CA ARG A 44 23.45 -3.46 7.27
C ARG A 44 23.59 -3.00 5.80
N GLY A 45 22.48 -2.75 5.11
CA GLY A 45 22.42 -2.47 3.67
C GLY A 45 22.68 -1.02 3.27
N GLY A 46 22.73 -0.07 4.22
CA GLY A 46 23.00 1.35 3.94
C GLY A 46 24.41 1.68 3.46
N GLY A 47 25.34 0.70 3.45
CA GLY A 47 26.67 0.88 2.87
C GLY A 47 26.60 0.84 1.35
N ASN A 48 27.11 1.89 0.68
CA ASN A 48 27.19 2.01 -0.78
C ASN A 48 27.55 0.67 -1.45
N LEU A 49 26.56 -0.01 -2.04
CA LEU A 49 26.76 -1.25 -2.79
C LEU A 49 27.80 -0.99 -3.90
N GLN A 50 29.01 -1.51 -3.72
CA GLN A 50 30.08 -1.41 -4.71
C GLN A 50 30.02 -2.63 -5.62
N THR A 51 30.18 -2.40 -6.92
CA THR A 51 30.31 -3.49 -7.88
C THR A 51 31.58 -4.29 -7.59
N ASP A 52 31.45 -5.61 -7.46
CA ASP A 52 32.61 -6.47 -7.26
C ASP A 52 33.33 -6.67 -8.59
N ARG A 53 34.50 -6.03 -8.73
CA ARG A 53 35.33 -6.11 -9.95
C ARG A 53 35.73 -7.53 -10.31
N ARG A 54 35.72 -8.48 -9.37
CA ARG A 54 36.11 -9.88 -9.61
C ARG A 54 35.11 -10.64 -10.48
N ILE A 55 33.85 -10.22 -10.51
CA ILE A 55 32.76 -10.88 -11.24
C ILE A 55 32.20 -10.02 -12.37
N ARG A 56 32.90 -8.94 -12.74
CA ARG A 56 32.44 -7.99 -13.78
C ARG A 56 32.20 -8.68 -15.13
N ASP A 57 33.04 -9.64 -15.46
CA ASP A 57 33.05 -10.31 -16.76
C ASP A 57 32.37 -11.70 -16.69
N LEU A 58 31.61 -11.98 -15.62
CA LEU A 58 30.86 -13.23 -15.48
C LEU A 58 29.54 -13.14 -16.23
N ASP A 59 29.41 -13.92 -17.30
CA ASP A 59 28.15 -14.04 -18.03
C ASP A 59 27.10 -14.79 -17.20
N VAL A 60 25.98 -14.14 -16.95
CA VAL A 60 24.83 -14.74 -16.29
C VAL A 60 23.96 -15.44 -17.33
N LEU A 61 24.05 -16.77 -17.39
CA LEU A 61 23.22 -17.60 -18.25
C LEU A 61 21.92 -17.96 -17.53
N LEU A 62 20.81 -17.45 -18.03
CA LEU A 62 19.49 -17.83 -17.56
C LEU A 62 18.97 -19.06 -18.34
N PRO A 63 18.18 -19.95 -17.72
CA PRO A 63 17.45 -20.99 -18.42
C PRO A 63 16.53 -20.42 -19.50
N ARG A 64 15.94 -21.27 -20.34
CA ARG A 64 14.88 -20.80 -21.26
C ARG A 64 13.71 -20.22 -20.45
N PRO A 65 13.11 -19.08 -20.87
CA PRO A 65 11.95 -18.55 -20.18
C PRO A 65 10.75 -19.48 -20.35
N GLU A 66 9.96 -19.64 -19.28
CA GLU A 66 8.78 -20.52 -19.26
C GLU A 66 7.47 -19.74 -19.10
N VAL A 67 6.43 -20.16 -19.81
CA VAL A 67 5.10 -19.53 -19.70
C VAL A 67 4.42 -20.01 -18.42
N ASN A 68 4.03 -19.05 -17.57
CA ASN A 68 3.30 -19.35 -16.34
C ASN A 68 1.79 -19.28 -16.59
N ALA A 69 1.15 -20.44 -16.78
CA ALA A 69 -0.28 -20.52 -17.04
C ALA A 69 -1.13 -20.29 -15.78
N ASP A 70 -0.66 -20.80 -14.64
CA ASP A 70 -1.37 -20.73 -13.37
C ASP A 70 -0.48 -20.09 -12.29
N TRP A 71 -1.12 -19.46 -11.32
CA TRP A 71 -0.50 -18.97 -10.09
C TRP A 71 -1.33 -19.48 -8.90
N PRO A 72 -1.30 -20.79 -8.60
CA PRO A 72 -2.34 -21.42 -7.79
C PRO A 72 -2.25 -21.10 -6.28
N GLN A 73 -1.14 -20.55 -5.81
CA GLN A 73 -0.89 -20.29 -4.39
C GLN A 73 -0.18 -18.95 -4.20
N ALA A 74 -0.22 -18.40 -2.99
CA ALA A 74 0.63 -17.26 -2.62
C ALA A 74 2.11 -17.62 -2.81
N GLY A 75 2.86 -16.75 -3.51
CA GLY A 75 4.22 -17.07 -3.99
C GLY A 75 4.31 -18.11 -5.11
N GLY A 76 3.17 -18.45 -5.75
CA GLY A 76 3.08 -19.28 -6.96
C GLY A 76 2.95 -20.77 -6.69
N TYR A 77 3.99 -21.38 -6.16
CA TYR A 77 4.08 -22.82 -5.90
C TYR A 77 4.64 -23.09 -4.49
N PRO A 78 4.52 -24.32 -3.93
CA PRO A 78 5.00 -24.64 -2.59
C PRO A 78 6.49 -24.37 -2.32
N ASN A 79 7.29 -24.21 -3.37
CA ASN A 79 8.71 -23.86 -3.28
C ASN A 79 8.97 -22.33 -3.19
N HIS A 80 7.93 -21.49 -3.35
CA HIS A 80 8.02 -20.03 -3.44
C HIS A 80 9.06 -19.53 -4.46
N ALA A 81 9.21 -20.24 -5.59
CA ALA A 81 10.21 -19.93 -6.61
C ALA A 81 9.62 -19.99 -8.02
N MET A 82 9.44 -18.82 -8.64
CA MET A 82 8.87 -18.69 -10.00
C MET A 82 9.89 -18.83 -11.14
N HIS A 83 11.19 -18.80 -10.83
CA HIS A 83 12.28 -18.93 -11.81
C HIS A 83 12.20 -17.90 -12.97
N HIS A 84 12.61 -18.29 -14.17
CA HIS A 84 12.69 -17.41 -15.34
C HIS A 84 11.38 -17.44 -16.12
N LEU A 85 10.43 -16.61 -15.73
CA LEU A 85 9.15 -16.53 -16.41
C LEU A 85 9.25 -15.77 -17.74
N ALA A 86 8.49 -16.24 -18.72
CA ALA A 86 8.32 -15.59 -20.01
C ALA A 86 7.36 -14.39 -19.88
N ALA A 87 7.88 -13.20 -20.13
CA ALA A 87 7.10 -11.98 -20.28
C ALA A 87 7.59 -11.23 -21.52
N SER A 88 6.70 -10.98 -22.47
CA SER A 88 7.01 -10.07 -23.58
C SER A 88 6.86 -8.64 -23.06
N GLY A 89 7.96 -7.88 -23.03
CA GLY A 89 7.90 -6.46 -22.64
C GLY A 89 7.22 -5.59 -23.70
N PRO A 90 7.13 -4.26 -23.50
CA PRO A 90 6.89 -3.60 -22.22
C PRO A 90 5.50 -3.99 -21.68
N LEU A 91 5.41 -4.24 -20.37
CA LEU A 91 4.15 -4.61 -19.74
C LEU A 91 3.22 -3.39 -19.65
N ALA A 92 1.95 -3.60 -20.00
CA ALA A 92 0.88 -2.61 -19.86
C ALA A 92 -0.33 -3.24 -19.16
N GLU A 93 -1.14 -2.41 -18.53
CA GLU A 93 -2.39 -2.86 -17.91
C GLU A 93 -3.34 -3.40 -18.98
N ILE A 94 -3.81 -4.64 -18.81
CA ILE A 94 -4.73 -5.30 -19.73
C ILE A 94 -6.19 -5.28 -19.24
N TRP A 95 -6.39 -5.17 -17.93
CA TRP A 95 -7.70 -5.03 -17.29
C TRP A 95 -7.53 -4.53 -15.86
N SER A 96 -8.61 -3.96 -15.33
CA SER A 96 -8.77 -3.63 -13.92
C SER A 96 -10.23 -3.83 -13.53
N THR A 97 -10.46 -4.21 -12.26
CA THR A 97 -11.79 -4.37 -11.69
C THR A 97 -11.82 -3.81 -10.28
N ASP A 98 -12.95 -3.22 -9.91
CA ASP A 98 -13.23 -2.83 -8.53
C ASP A 98 -13.56 -4.09 -7.70
N ILE A 99 -13.03 -4.16 -6.47
CA ILE A 99 -13.27 -5.25 -5.50
C ILE A 99 -13.96 -4.73 -4.21
N GLY A 100 -14.37 -3.47 -4.16
CA GLY A 100 -14.95 -2.78 -3.02
C GLY A 100 -14.00 -1.76 -2.38
N GLU A 101 -14.26 -1.44 -1.11
CA GLU A 101 -13.56 -0.37 -0.37
C GLU A 101 -12.04 -0.58 -0.22
N GLY A 102 -11.55 -1.81 -0.25
CA GLY A 102 -10.13 -2.10 -0.10
C GLY A 102 -9.61 -2.02 1.34
N THR A 103 -8.34 -1.65 1.48
CA THR A 103 -7.64 -1.49 2.77
C THR A 103 -8.00 -0.17 3.46
N ASN A 104 -8.15 -0.17 4.78
CA ASN A 104 -8.29 1.01 5.64
C ASN A 104 -7.44 0.89 6.94
N ASP A 105 -7.64 1.82 7.87
CA ASP A 105 -6.84 1.91 9.11
C ASP A 105 -7.17 0.76 10.09
N GLU A 106 -8.36 0.18 10.01
CA GLU A 106 -8.81 -0.94 10.83
C GLU A 106 -8.59 -2.32 10.19
N ALA A 107 -8.51 -2.40 8.85
CA ALA A 107 -8.48 -3.64 8.08
C ALA A 107 -7.56 -3.53 6.86
N GLN A 108 -6.64 -4.49 6.73
CA GLN A 108 -5.67 -4.55 5.63
C GLN A 108 -5.93 -5.76 4.74
N LEU A 109 -5.95 -5.56 3.41
CA LEU A 109 -6.00 -6.66 2.44
C LEU A 109 -4.60 -7.19 2.18
N LEU A 110 -4.30 -8.35 2.77
CA LEU A 110 -2.98 -9.01 2.67
C LEU A 110 -3.01 -10.25 1.76
N ALA A 111 -4.18 -10.61 1.24
CA ALA A 111 -4.31 -11.78 0.38
C ALA A 111 -3.70 -11.52 -0.99
N GLU A 112 -2.79 -12.40 -1.41
CA GLU A 112 -2.28 -12.41 -2.77
C GLU A 112 -3.30 -13.06 -3.72
N PRO A 113 -3.51 -12.50 -4.93
CA PRO A 113 -4.35 -13.13 -5.92
C PRO A 113 -3.75 -14.46 -6.37
N ILE A 114 -4.62 -15.43 -6.66
CA ILE A 114 -4.26 -16.71 -7.27
C ILE A 114 -5.02 -16.87 -8.58
N ILE A 115 -4.43 -17.63 -9.51
CA ILE A 115 -5.07 -18.04 -10.77
C ILE A 115 -4.89 -19.55 -10.89
N ALA A 116 -5.97 -20.29 -11.08
CA ALA A 116 -5.91 -21.73 -11.30
C ALA A 116 -7.09 -22.24 -12.13
N GLY A 117 -6.81 -22.86 -13.27
CA GLY A 117 -7.87 -23.41 -14.13
C GLY A 117 -8.73 -22.32 -14.77
N ASP A 118 -8.05 -21.32 -15.33
CA ASP A 118 -8.61 -20.18 -16.06
C ASP A 118 -9.54 -19.28 -15.22
N ARG A 119 -9.30 -19.19 -13.92
CA ARG A 119 -10.06 -18.35 -12.97
C ARG A 119 -9.24 -17.91 -11.77
#